data_AF-A0A1Y2XDR6-F1
#
_entry.id   AF-A0A1Y2XDR6-F1
#
_cell.length_a   1.000
_cell.length_b   1.000
_cell.length_c   1.000
_cell.angle_alpha   90.00
_cell.angle_beta   90.00
_cell.angle_gamma   90.00
#
_symmetry.space_group_name_H-M   'P 1'
#
loop_
_entity.id
_entity.type
_entity.pdbx_description
1 polymer ?
#
loop_
_entity_poly.entity_id
_entity_poly.type
_entity_poly.pdbx_seq_one_letter_code
_entity_poly.pdbx_strand_id
1 'polypeptide(L)'
;MHFMSAEHKESVVEHVIQIRTELDKTGLGQRLMTYWRSKESEYNGKYRVIIVGALLMRTGAKIEESDMQHLRELVPQVKCHCHTILPTCDQGFCRPGRAQFLAALDNYKPGEPRSFEEPSCYSCGKIEADLGKALMRCGHCKGIWYCDKECQKAHWEIHKPTCRVLGKFSSWWA
;
A
#
# COMPACT_ATOMS: atom_id res chain seq x y z
N MET A 1 -8.52 -6.13 23.95
CA MET A 1 -9.35 -6.71 22.87
C MET A 1 -10.40 -5.74 22.30
N HIS A 2 -10.33 -4.41 22.56
CA HIS A 2 -11.31 -3.44 22.01
C HIS A 2 -11.11 -3.09 20.53
N PHE A 3 -9.88 -3.19 20.00
CA PHE A 3 -9.53 -2.77 18.62
C PHE A 3 -10.07 -3.67 17.49
N MET A 4 -10.87 -4.69 17.81
CA MET A 4 -11.42 -5.63 16.80
C MET A 4 -12.94 -5.82 16.91
N SER A 5 -13.62 -5.06 17.77
CA SER A 5 -15.09 -5.10 17.85
C SER A 5 -15.73 -4.47 16.60
N ALA A 6 -16.98 -4.84 16.32
CA ALA A 6 -17.75 -4.22 15.23
C ALA A 6 -17.91 -2.70 15.45
N GLU A 7 -18.18 -2.29 16.70
CA GLU A 7 -18.29 -0.89 17.11
C GLU A 7 -17.00 -0.10 16.82
N HIS A 8 -15.83 -0.70 17.04
CA HIS A 8 -14.57 -0.04 16.71
C HIS A 8 -14.41 0.18 15.21
N LYS A 9 -14.82 -0.80 14.38
CA LYS A 9 -14.76 -0.67 12.91
C LYS A 9 -15.71 0.42 12.41
N GLU A 10 -16.94 0.48 12.93
CA GLU A 10 -17.90 1.54 12.59
C GLU A 10 -17.37 2.92 12.99
N SER A 11 -16.83 3.05 14.21
CA SER A 11 -16.21 4.29 14.67
C SER A 11 -15.06 4.72 13.76
N VAL A 12 -14.18 3.79 13.35
CA VAL A 12 -13.09 4.09 12.41
C VAL A 12 -13.61 4.60 11.07
N VAL A 13 -14.66 3.98 10.53
CA VAL A 13 -15.29 4.41 9.27
C VAL A 13 -15.85 5.83 9.39
N GLU A 14 -16.52 6.15 10.49
CA GLU A 14 -17.06 7.49 10.75
C GLU A 14 -15.94 8.55 10.82
N HIS A 15 -14.86 8.27 11.55
CA HIS A 15 -13.70 9.17 11.62
C HIS A 15 -13.05 9.38 10.26
N VAL A 16 -12.92 8.33 9.45
CA VAL A 16 -12.38 8.43 8.08
C VAL A 16 -13.25 9.35 7.21
N ILE A 17 -14.58 9.23 7.31
CA ILE A 17 -15.53 10.09 6.59
C ILE A 17 -15.43 11.54 7.05
N GLN A 18 -15.33 11.78 8.36
CA GLN A 18 -15.17 13.13 8.92
C GLN A 18 -13.86 13.78 8.44
N ILE A 19 -12.74 13.04 8.51
CA ILE A 19 -11.43 13.52 8.05
C ILE A 19 -11.48 13.86 6.55
N ARG A 20 -12.05 12.99 5.72
CA ARG A 20 -12.24 13.25 4.29
C ARG A 20 -13.01 14.55 4.05
N THR A 21 -14.14 14.70 4.74
CA THR A 21 -15.03 15.88 4.61
C THR A 21 -14.28 17.17 4.92
N GLU A 22 -13.48 17.19 5.99
CA GLU A 22 -12.67 18.36 6.34
C GLU A 22 -11.51 18.60 5.37
N LEU A 23 -10.84 17.55 4.88
CA LEU A 23 -9.79 17.67 3.86
C LEU A 23 -10.32 18.30 2.56
N ASP A 24 -11.47 17.82 2.08
CA ASP A 24 -12.09 18.30 0.85
C ASP A 24 -12.65 19.72 1.01
N LYS A 25 -13.32 20.01 2.14
CA LYS A 25 -13.89 21.34 2.44
C LYS A 25 -12.83 22.43 2.56
N THR A 26 -11.71 22.14 3.22
CA THR A 26 -10.65 23.12 3.48
C THR A 26 -9.62 23.20 2.35
N GLY A 27 -9.64 22.27 1.40
CA GLY A 27 -8.61 22.13 0.37
C GLY A 27 -7.24 21.76 0.96
N LEU A 28 -7.18 21.25 2.19
CA LEU A 28 -5.93 20.92 2.87
C LEU A 28 -5.16 19.81 2.13
N GLY A 29 -5.87 18.84 1.54
CA GLY A 29 -5.24 17.77 0.74
C GLY A 29 -4.39 18.33 -0.41
N GLN A 30 -4.95 19.26 -1.18
CA GLN A 30 -4.23 19.91 -2.29
C GLN A 30 -3.05 20.75 -1.80
N ARG A 31 -3.23 21.49 -0.70
CA ARG A 31 -2.15 22.28 -0.09
C ARG A 31 -1.00 21.40 0.38
N LEU A 32 -1.30 20.24 0.95
CA LEU A 32 -0.28 19.25 1.35
C LEU A 32 0.46 18.72 0.13
N MET A 33 -0.24 18.31 -0.94
CA MET A 33 0.40 17.85 -2.17
C MET A 33 1.34 18.91 -2.75
N THR A 34 0.87 20.15 -2.91
CA THR A 34 1.69 21.27 -3.41
C THR A 34 2.93 21.51 -2.53
N TYR A 35 2.75 21.54 -1.21
CA TYR A 35 3.84 21.73 -0.26
C TYR A 35 4.91 20.64 -0.40
N TRP A 36 4.52 19.37 -0.38
CA TRP A 36 5.46 18.25 -0.44
C TRP A 36 6.10 18.07 -1.81
N ARG A 37 5.39 18.41 -2.90
CA ARG A 37 5.97 18.46 -4.25
C ARG A 37 7.07 19.52 -4.36
N SER A 38 6.90 20.69 -3.73
CA SER A 38 7.97 21.71 -3.68
C SER A 38 9.24 21.26 -2.95
N LYS A 39 9.14 20.18 -2.17
CA LYS A 39 10.19 19.62 -1.31
C LYS A 39 10.74 18.29 -1.85
N GLU A 40 10.41 17.93 -3.09
CA GLU A 40 10.77 16.64 -3.68
C GLU A 40 12.29 16.43 -3.79
N SER A 41 13.07 17.50 -3.99
CA SER A 41 14.54 17.45 -4.09
C SER A 41 15.25 17.24 -2.76
N GLU A 42 14.54 17.36 -1.62
CA GLU A 42 15.12 17.10 -0.31
C GLU A 42 15.36 15.59 -0.11
N TYR A 43 16.13 15.25 0.93
CA TYR A 43 16.33 13.86 1.33
C TYR A 43 14.97 13.16 1.56
N ASN A 44 14.76 12.05 0.85
CA ASN A 44 13.49 11.31 0.81
C ASN A 44 12.27 12.13 0.37
N GLY A 45 12.44 13.28 -0.27
CA GLY A 45 11.34 14.14 -0.72
C GLY A 45 10.34 13.39 -1.62
N LYS A 46 10.86 12.64 -2.60
CA LYS A 46 10.05 11.76 -3.48
C LYS A 46 9.18 10.78 -2.68
N TYR A 47 9.75 10.15 -1.66
CA TYR A 47 9.04 9.21 -0.82
C TYR A 47 7.96 9.90 0.03
N ARG A 48 8.25 11.10 0.58
CA ARG A 48 7.26 11.88 1.34
C ARG A 48 6.03 12.23 0.50
N VAL A 49 6.21 12.60 -0.77
CA VAL A 49 5.09 12.86 -1.69
C VAL A 49 4.23 11.60 -1.88
N ILE A 50 4.86 10.42 -2.05
CA ILE A 50 4.14 9.14 -2.13
C ILE A 50 3.33 8.87 -0.85
N ILE A 51 3.93 9.10 0.32
CA ILE A 51 3.25 8.91 1.60
C ILE A 51 2.04 9.83 1.75
N VAL A 52 2.16 11.10 1.34
CA VAL A 52 1.04 12.05 1.37
C VAL A 52 -0.08 11.57 0.44
N GLY A 53 0.25 11.15 -0.79
CA GLY A 53 -0.71 10.53 -1.70
C GLY A 53 -1.41 9.32 -1.08
N ALA A 54 -0.66 8.43 -0.42
CA ALA A 54 -1.22 7.27 0.26
C ALA A 54 -2.16 7.66 1.42
N LEU A 55 -1.82 8.69 2.20
CA LEU A 55 -2.67 9.20 3.29
C LEU A 55 -3.98 9.78 2.75
N LEU A 56 -3.95 10.50 1.63
CA LEU A 56 -5.15 11.02 0.97
C LEU A 56 -6.01 9.90 0.39
N MET A 57 -5.40 8.86 -0.20
CA MET A 57 -6.12 7.67 -0.65
C MET A 57 -6.77 6.92 0.52
N ARG A 58 -6.09 6.82 1.68
CA ARG A 58 -6.65 6.18 2.88
C ARG A 58 -7.93 6.82 3.38
N THR A 59 -8.09 8.13 3.18
CA THR A 59 -9.31 8.84 3.55
C THR A 59 -10.32 8.90 2.41
N GLY A 60 -9.91 8.58 1.18
CA GLY A 60 -10.72 8.79 -0.02
C GLY A 60 -10.88 10.27 -0.35
N ALA A 61 -9.99 11.14 0.15
CA ALA A 61 -9.98 12.56 -0.19
C ALA A 61 -9.71 12.77 -1.66
N LYS A 62 -10.21 13.87 -2.22
CA LYS A 62 -10.01 14.22 -3.62
C LYS A 62 -8.54 14.55 -3.87
N ILE A 63 -7.95 13.89 -4.86
CA ILE A 63 -6.60 14.16 -5.39
C ILE A 63 -6.77 14.65 -6.82
N GLU A 64 -6.08 15.73 -7.20
CA GLU A 64 -6.11 16.25 -8.56
C GLU A 64 -5.46 15.28 -9.56
N GLU A 65 -5.94 15.26 -10.80
CA GLU A 65 -5.36 14.37 -11.83
C GLU A 65 -3.88 14.69 -12.10
N SER A 66 -3.50 15.97 -11.96
CA SER A 66 -2.10 16.40 -12.09
C SER A 66 -1.20 15.75 -11.04
N ASP A 67 -1.71 15.61 -9.81
CA ASP A 67 -1.02 14.98 -8.69
C ASP A 67 -1.02 13.45 -8.84
N MET A 68 -2.11 12.86 -9.32
CA MET A 68 -2.18 11.42 -9.62
C MET A 68 -1.15 11.01 -10.68
N GLN A 69 -1.04 11.79 -11.76
CA GLN A 69 -0.04 11.57 -12.79
C GLN A 69 1.38 11.74 -12.26
N HIS A 70 1.63 12.79 -11.46
CA HIS A 70 2.91 13.00 -10.80
C HIS A 70 3.32 11.81 -9.92
N LEU A 71 2.38 11.27 -9.13
CA LEU A 71 2.62 10.08 -8.31
C LEU A 71 3.00 8.86 -9.15
N ARG A 72 2.33 8.63 -10.29
CA ARG A 72 2.68 7.52 -11.22
C ARG A 72 4.10 7.64 -11.76
N GLU A 73 4.55 8.85 -12.07
CA GLU A 73 5.90 9.12 -12.58
C GLU A 73 6.97 9.03 -11.48
N LEU A 74 6.59 9.32 -10.24
CA LEU A 74 7.49 9.37 -9.09
C LEU A 74 7.83 7.98 -8.54
N VAL A 75 6.85 7.07 -8.51
CA VAL A 75 7.00 5.72 -7.92
C VAL A 75 8.16 4.91 -8.53
N PRO A 76 8.41 4.92 -9.86
CA PRO A 76 9.57 4.25 -10.45
C PRO A 76 10.92 4.81 -10.01
N GLN A 77 10.96 6.09 -9.62
CA GLN A 77 12.18 6.80 -9.23
C GLN A 77 12.60 6.52 -7.78
N VAL A 78 11.66 6.04 -6.95
CA VAL A 78 11.96 5.62 -5.58
C VAL A 78 12.54 4.22 -5.59
N LYS A 79 13.75 4.08 -5.03
CA LYS A 79 14.44 2.80 -4.92
C LYS A 79 13.62 1.85 -4.05
N CYS A 80 13.11 0.79 -4.67
CA CYS A 80 12.44 -0.30 -3.99
C CYS A 80 13.43 -1.46 -3.87
N HIS A 81 13.62 -1.96 -2.65
CA HIS A 81 14.44 -3.14 -2.42
C HIS A 81 13.55 -4.38 -2.37
N CYS A 82 13.98 -5.45 -3.05
CA CYS A 82 13.28 -6.73 -3.12
C CYS A 82 13.76 -7.74 -2.06
N HIS A 83 14.68 -7.35 -1.18
CA HIS A 83 15.26 -8.19 -0.14
C HIS A 83 15.10 -7.54 1.23
N THR A 84 15.16 -8.34 2.29
CA THR A 84 15.30 -7.85 3.66
C THR A 84 16.52 -6.94 3.73
N ILE A 85 16.28 -5.65 3.91
CA ILE A 85 17.30 -4.64 4.08
C ILE A 85 17.46 -4.33 5.57
N LEU A 86 18.65 -3.87 5.95
CA LEU A 86 18.85 -3.35 7.30
C LEU A 86 17.83 -2.24 7.57
N PRO A 87 17.30 -2.12 8.79
CA PRO A 87 16.30 -1.10 9.13
C PRO A 87 16.73 0.33 8.75
N THR A 88 18.03 0.61 8.78
CA THR A 88 18.63 1.90 8.39
C THR A 88 18.62 2.18 6.90
N CYS A 89 18.44 1.15 6.07
CA CYS A 89 18.34 1.26 4.61
C CYS A 89 16.89 1.15 4.14
N ASP A 90 15.94 0.82 5.03
CA ASP A 90 14.53 0.68 4.70
C ASP A 90 13.86 2.04 4.54
N GLN A 91 13.60 2.38 3.28
CA GLN A 91 12.81 3.54 2.93
C GLN A 91 11.30 3.28 3.11
N GLY A 92 10.90 2.17 3.75
CA GLY A 92 9.50 1.82 4.06
C GLY A 92 8.67 1.36 2.85
N PHE A 93 9.30 1.28 1.67
CA PHE A 93 8.67 0.88 0.41
C PHE A 93 9.13 -0.51 -0.04
N CYS A 94 9.23 -1.43 0.92
CA CYS A 94 9.55 -2.84 0.67
C CYS A 94 8.37 -3.52 -0.05
N ARG A 95 8.64 -4.48 -0.95
CA ARG A 95 7.56 -5.26 -1.60
C ARG A 95 6.74 -5.99 -0.53
N PRO A 96 5.39 -5.95 -0.57
CA PRO A 96 4.55 -5.61 -1.71
C PRO A 96 4.19 -4.12 -1.85
N GLY A 97 4.63 -3.23 -0.95
CA GLY A 97 4.18 -1.84 -0.83
C GLY A 97 4.23 -1.03 -2.13
N ARG A 98 5.31 -1.15 -2.93
CA ARG A 98 5.38 -0.51 -4.26
C ARG A 98 4.27 -0.99 -5.20
N ALA A 99 4.07 -2.30 -5.29
CA ALA A 99 3.04 -2.85 -6.16
C ALA A 99 1.65 -2.45 -5.65
N GLN A 100 1.44 -2.48 -4.33
CA GLN A 100 0.19 -2.10 -3.70
C GLN A 100 -0.17 -0.63 -3.96
N PHE A 101 0.81 0.27 -3.91
CA PHE A 101 0.60 1.68 -4.20
C PHE A 101 0.30 1.94 -5.68
N LEU A 102 0.97 1.22 -6.60
CA LEU A 102 0.62 1.28 -8.03
C LEU A 102 -0.81 0.78 -8.28
N ALA A 103 -1.20 -0.34 -7.67
CA ALA A 103 -2.57 -0.83 -7.75
C ALA A 103 -3.59 0.17 -7.16
N ALA A 104 -3.22 0.89 -6.09
CA ALA A 104 -4.05 1.95 -5.52
C ALA A 104 -4.20 3.15 -6.48
N LEU A 105 -3.14 3.55 -7.20
CA LEU A 105 -3.21 4.59 -8.22
C LEU A 105 -4.10 4.19 -9.42
N ASP A 106 -4.08 2.91 -9.80
CA ASP A 106 -4.87 2.38 -10.92
C ASP A 106 -6.36 2.22 -10.58
N ASN A 107 -6.67 1.94 -9.30
CA ASN A 107 -8.04 1.72 -8.82
C ASN A 107 -8.56 2.87 -7.94
N TYR A 108 -7.91 4.04 -8.01
CA TYR A 108 -8.30 5.21 -7.21
C TYR A 108 -9.69 5.70 -7.61
N LYS A 109 -10.53 5.96 -6.61
CA LYS A 109 -11.85 6.56 -6.78
C LYS A 109 -12.07 7.63 -5.71
N PRO A 110 -12.34 8.89 -6.08
CA PRO A 110 -12.66 9.94 -5.12
C PRO A 110 -13.86 9.54 -4.26
N GLY A 111 -13.75 9.72 -2.95
CA GLY A 111 -14.81 9.34 -2.00
C GLY A 111 -14.78 7.87 -1.56
N GLU A 112 -13.94 7.00 -2.14
CA GLU A 112 -13.76 5.62 -1.65
C GLU A 112 -12.42 5.49 -0.91
N PRO A 113 -12.42 5.23 0.41
CA PRO A 113 -11.20 4.98 1.17
C PRO A 113 -10.42 3.76 0.67
N ARG A 114 -9.10 3.89 0.56
CA ARG A 114 -8.19 2.79 0.18
C ARG A 114 -7.51 2.19 1.41
N SER A 115 -7.68 0.89 1.63
CA SER A 115 -6.90 0.17 2.63
C SER A 115 -5.48 -0.14 2.12
N PHE A 116 -4.47 0.18 2.94
CA PHE A 116 -3.09 -0.28 2.77
C PHE A 116 -2.69 -1.32 3.83
N GLU A 117 -3.59 -1.62 4.77
CA GLU A 117 -3.37 -2.58 5.86
C GLU A 117 -3.82 -4.00 5.47
N GLU A 118 -4.73 -4.10 4.50
CA GLU A 118 -5.16 -5.37 3.97
C GLU A 118 -4.04 -6.06 3.18
N PRO A 119 -3.99 -7.40 3.23
CA PRO A 119 -3.08 -8.16 2.39
C PRO A 119 -3.28 -7.84 0.90
N SER A 120 -2.17 -7.65 0.19
CA SER A 120 -2.15 -7.43 -1.25
C SER A 120 -1.37 -8.53 -1.96
N CYS A 121 -1.69 -8.77 -3.24
CA CYS A 121 -0.90 -9.66 -4.07
C CYS A 121 0.56 -9.18 -4.17
N TYR A 122 1.52 -10.06 -3.89
CA TYR A 122 2.95 -9.71 -3.93
C TYR A 122 3.51 -9.41 -5.33
N SER A 123 2.79 -9.81 -6.38
CA SER A 123 3.17 -9.54 -7.76
C SER A 123 2.53 -8.27 -8.30
N CYS A 124 1.20 -8.14 -8.22
CA CYS A 124 0.45 -7.05 -8.84
C CYS A 124 -0.08 -5.99 -7.86
N GLY A 125 0.05 -6.20 -6.54
CA GLY A 125 -0.35 -5.23 -5.52
C GLY A 125 -1.86 -5.11 -5.27
N LYS A 126 -2.69 -5.80 -6.05
CA LYS A 126 -4.14 -5.75 -5.90
C LYS A 126 -4.59 -6.36 -4.57
N ILE A 127 -5.53 -5.71 -3.90
CA ILE A 127 -6.22 -6.20 -2.69
C ILE A 127 -7.52 -6.91 -3.08
N GLU A 128 -8.19 -7.53 -2.12
CA GLU A 128 -9.47 -8.24 -2.38
C GLU A 128 -10.54 -7.29 -2.95
N ALA A 129 -10.59 -6.04 -2.47
CA ALA A 129 -11.49 -5.02 -2.99
C ALA A 129 -11.28 -4.70 -4.49
N ASP A 130 -10.05 -4.82 -5.01
CA ASP A 130 -9.76 -4.64 -6.45
C ASP A 130 -10.21 -5.84 -7.29
N LEU A 131 -10.22 -7.02 -6.68
CA LEU A 131 -10.35 -8.29 -7.38
C LEU A 131 -11.77 -8.87 -7.28
N GLY A 132 -12.54 -8.45 -6.28
CA GLY A 132 -13.83 -9.06 -5.93
C GLY A 132 -13.73 -10.52 -5.47
N LYS A 133 -12.53 -10.97 -5.09
CA LYS A 133 -12.26 -12.35 -4.63
C LYS A 133 -11.15 -12.38 -3.59
N ALA A 134 -11.20 -13.42 -2.75
CA ALA A 134 -10.18 -13.65 -1.74
C ALA A 134 -8.81 -13.96 -2.37
N LEU A 135 -7.76 -13.48 -1.72
CA LEU A 135 -6.38 -13.78 -2.09
C LEU A 135 -5.97 -15.17 -1.56
N MET A 136 -5.06 -15.81 -2.27
CA MET A 136 -4.50 -17.11 -1.89
C MET A 136 -3.12 -16.96 -1.26
N ARG A 137 -2.86 -17.73 -0.20
CA ARG A 137 -1.53 -17.80 0.43
C ARG A 137 -0.62 -18.74 -0.34
N CYS A 138 0.68 -18.48 -0.30
CA CYS A 138 1.69 -19.45 -0.73
C CYS A 138 1.51 -20.77 0.05
N GLY A 139 1.27 -21.88 -0.66
CA GLY A 139 0.98 -23.18 -0.03
C GLY A 139 2.12 -23.73 0.84
N HIS A 140 3.37 -23.33 0.58
CA HIS A 140 4.53 -23.79 1.34
C HIS A 140 4.78 -22.92 2.60
N CYS A 141 5.07 -21.63 2.44
CA CYS A 141 5.44 -20.79 3.58
C CYS A 141 4.27 -20.13 4.30
N LYS A 142 3.09 -20.05 3.67
CA LYS A 142 1.86 -19.38 4.17
C LYS A 142 2.02 -17.90 4.57
N GLY A 143 3.19 -17.29 4.32
CA GLY A 143 3.53 -15.94 4.78
C GLY A 143 3.27 -14.82 3.78
N ILE A 144 2.95 -15.14 2.52
CA ILE A 144 2.67 -14.15 1.47
C ILE A 144 1.45 -14.53 0.64
N TRP A 145 0.90 -13.54 -0.07
CA TRP A 145 -0.41 -13.60 -0.70
C TRP A 145 -0.34 -13.32 -2.22
N TYR A 146 -1.23 -13.95 -2.98
CA TYR A 146 -1.32 -13.86 -4.44
C TYR A 146 -2.79 -13.86 -4.89
N CYS A 147 -3.10 -13.22 -6.02
CA CYS A 147 -4.46 -13.24 -6.58
C CYS A 147 -4.76 -14.49 -7.42
N ASP A 148 -3.71 -15.15 -7.93
CA ASP A 148 -3.78 -16.35 -8.76
C ASP A 148 -2.40 -17.02 -8.88
N LYS A 149 -2.39 -18.17 -9.57
CA LYS A 149 -1.19 -18.96 -9.83
C LYS A 149 -0.21 -18.27 -10.79
N GLU A 150 -0.66 -17.34 -11.63
CA GLU A 150 0.20 -16.63 -12.59
C GLU A 150 1.07 -15.61 -11.85
N CYS A 151 0.46 -14.81 -10.98
CA CYS A 151 1.15 -13.90 -10.07
C CYS A 151 2.12 -14.64 -9.14
N GLN A 152 1.74 -15.83 -8.65
CA GLN A 152 2.66 -16.67 -7.87
C GLN A 152 3.88 -17.11 -8.68
N LYS A 153 3.69 -17.58 -9.92
CA LYS A 153 4.78 -18.00 -10.81
C LYS A 153 5.69 -16.83 -11.18
N ALA A 154 5.11 -15.67 -11.52
CA ALA A 154 5.86 -14.46 -11.87
C ALA A 154 6.75 -13.96 -10.73
N HIS A 155 6.30 -14.10 -9.47
CA HIS A 155 7.07 -13.71 -8.29
C HIS A 155 8.03 -14.80 -7.78
N TRP A 156 8.00 -16.02 -8.35
CA TRP A 156 8.66 -17.18 -7.75
C TRP A 156 10.18 -17.02 -7.59
N GLU A 157 10.89 -16.53 -8.61
CA GLU A 157 12.36 -16.40 -8.55
C GLU A 157 12.81 -15.48 -7.41
N ILE A 158 12.03 -14.45 -7.11
CA ILE A 158 12.28 -13.51 -6.00
C ILE A 158 11.84 -14.13 -4.66
N HIS A 159 10.71 -14.83 -4.65
CA HIS A 159 10.15 -15.41 -3.43
C HIS A 159 10.89 -16.66 -2.95
N LYS A 160 11.41 -17.49 -3.85
CA LYS A 160 11.96 -18.82 -3.54
C LYS A 160 12.96 -18.84 -2.38
N PRO A 161 13.93 -17.91 -2.26
CA PRO A 161 14.83 -17.87 -1.12
C PRO A 161 14.09 -17.66 0.21
N THR A 162 13.17 -16.68 0.27
CA THR A 162 12.41 -16.36 1.49
C THR A 162 11.38 -17.43 1.82
N CYS A 163 10.78 -18.06 0.79
CA CYS A 163 9.84 -19.17 0.93
C CYS A 163 10.43 -20.36 1.69
N ARG A 164 11.69 -20.71 1.38
CA ARG A 164 12.41 -21.82 2.02
C ARG A 164 12.70 -21.55 3.49
N VAL A 165 13.03 -20.32 3.83
CA VAL A 165 13.30 -19.92 5.22
C VAL A 165 12.01 -19.94 6.03
N LEU A 166 10.97 -19.26 5.55
CA LEU A 166 9.69 -19.13 6.26
C LEU A 166 8.95 -20.47 6.39
N GLY A 167 9.01 -21.33 5.36
CA GLY A 167 8.40 -22.67 5.43
C GLY A 167 8.97 -23.53 6.56
N LYS A 168 10.27 -23.40 6.88
CA LYS A 168 10.90 -24.11 8.00
C LYS A 168 10.40 -23.64 9.36
N PHE A 169 10.06 -22.37 9.53
CA PHE A 169 9.51 -21.86 10.79
C PHE A 169 8.06 -22.27 10.99
N SER A 170 7.28 -22.42 9.92
CA SER A 170 5.87 -22.84 10.02
C SER A 170 5.67 -24.26 10.58
N SER A 171 6.72 -25.09 10.60
CA SER A 171 6.67 -26.46 11.13
C SER A 171 7.10 -26.58 12.60
N TRP A 172 7.56 -25.50 13.25
CA TRP A 172 7.99 -25.51 14.66
C TRP A 172 6.88 -25.07 15.62
N TRP A 173 5.80 -24.49 15.09
CA TRP A 173 4.63 -24.02 15.83
C TRP A 173 3.36 -24.79 15.47
N ALA A 174 3.52 -25.97 14.87
CA ALA A 174 2.46 -26.90 14.48
C ALA A 174 2.45 -28.11 15.41
#